data_AF-A0A538U3W6-F1
#
_entry.id   AF-A0A538U3W6-F1
#
_cell.length_a   1.000
_cell.length_b   1.000
_cell.length_c   1.000
_cell.angle_alpha   90.00
_cell.angle_beta   90.00
_cell.angle_gamma   90.00
#
_symmetry.space_group_name_H-M   'P 1'
#
loop_
_entity.id
_entity.type
_entity.pdbx_description
1 polymer ?
#
loop_
_entity_poly.entity_id
_entity_poly.type
_entity_poly.pdbx_seq_one_letter_code
_entity_poly.pdbx_strand_id
1 'polypeptide(L)' 'MFGMGGQEMGLLFLIILLIFGPSQIPKMARGLGQAMREFRKAQREITDEIQRDEPPADKGEKPAG' A
#
# COMPACT_ATOMS: atom_id res chain seq x y z
N MET A 1 4.82 11.76 -33.72
CA MET A 1 4.33 10.38 -33.48
C MET A 1 3.44 10.34 -32.23
N PHE A 2 2.34 11.10 -32.21
CA PHE A 2 1.46 11.24 -31.03
C PHE A 2 0.09 10.61 -31.30
N GLY A 3 0.07 9.37 -31.79
CA GLY A 3 -1.18 8.75 -32.29
C GLY A 3 -1.28 7.22 -32.23
N MET A 4 -0.28 6.49 -31.74
CA MET A 4 -0.39 5.03 -31.62
C MET A 4 -0.71 4.61 -30.17
N GLY A 5 0.23 4.72 -29.22
CA GLY A 5 -0.02 4.17 -27.87
C GLY A 5 -1.11 4.85 -27.02
N GLY A 6 -1.22 6.18 -27.06
CA GLY A 6 -2.14 6.90 -26.16
C GLY A 6 -3.63 6.75 -26.53
N GLN A 7 -3.93 6.76 -27.83
CA GLN A 7 -5.30 6.68 -28.33
C GLN A 7 -5.86 5.25 -28.22
N GLU A 8 -5.03 4.24 -28.52
CA GLU A 8 -5.37 2.82 -28.35
C GLU A 8 -5.66 2.50 -26.88
N MET A 9 -4.80 2.97 -25.96
CA MET A 9 -5.01 2.80 -24.52
C MET A 9 -6.27 3.51 -24.04
N GLY A 10 -6.53 4.73 -24.52
CA GLY A 10 -7.76 5.48 -24.20
C GLY A 10 -9.02 4.76 -24.66
N LEU A 11 -9.03 4.19 -25.87
CA LEU A 11 -10.17 3.44 -26.40
C LEU A 11 -10.42 2.15 -25.61
N LEU A 12 -9.37 1.40 -25.27
CA LEU A 12 -9.48 0.22 -24.43
C LEU A 12 -10.05 0.57 -23.04
N PHE A 13 -9.55 1.65 -22.44
CA PHE A 13 -10.04 2.13 -21.15
C PHE A 13 -11.51 2.53 -21.24
N LEU A 14 -11.93 3.18 -22.32
CA LEU A 14 -13.33 3.54 -22.56
C LEU A 14 -14.23 2.30 -22.66
N ILE A 15 -13.80 1.24 -23.35
CA ILE A 15 -14.56 -0.03 -23.44
C ILE A 15 -14.71 -0.66 -22.06
N ILE A 16 -13.63 -0.72 -21.27
CA ILE A 16 -13.66 -1.23 -19.89
C ILE A 16 -14.61 -0.38 -19.03
N LEU A 17 -14.56 0.94 -19.17
CA LEU A 17 -15.45 1.86 -18.47
C LEU A 17 -16.92 1.72 -18.87
N LEU A 18 -17.23 1.31 -20.10
CA LEU A 18 -18.62 1.03 -20.52
C LEU A 18 -19.15 -0.27 -19.92
N ILE A 19 -18.31 -1.30 -19.81
CA ILE A 19 -18.70 -2.60 -19.23
C ILE A 19 -18.85 -2.49 -17.71
N PHE A 20 -17.84 -1.94 -17.04
CA PHE A 20 -17.79 -1.90 -15.58
C PHE A 20 -18.41 -0.61 -15.01
N GLY A 21 -18.40 0.48 -15.77
CA GLY A 21 -18.86 1.80 -15.32
C GLY A 21 -17.74 2.64 -14.67
N PRO A 22 -17.76 3.97 -14.84
CA PRO A 22 -16.75 4.87 -14.24
C PRO A 22 -16.77 4.89 -12.72
N SER A 23 -17.89 4.49 -12.10
CA SER A 23 -18.05 4.42 -10.65
C SER A 23 -17.36 3.21 -10.02
N GLN A 24 -17.04 2.16 -10.78
CA GLN A 24 -16.41 0.96 -10.22
C GLN A 24 -14.94 1.18 -9.85
N ILE A 25 -14.19 1.92 -10.67
CA ILE A 25 -12.79 2.25 -10.38
C ILE A 25 -12.63 2.94 -9.00
N PRO A 26 -13.34 4.05 -8.67
CA PRO A 26 -13.22 4.68 -7.37
C PRO A 26 -13.78 3.81 -6.24
N LYS A 27 -14.81 2.99 -6.51
CA LYS A 27 -15.37 2.06 -5.51
C LYS A 27 -14.35 0.97 -5.12
N MET A 28 -13.71 0.35 -6.11
CA MET A 28 -12.64 -0.63 -5.90
C MET A 28 -11.41 0.01 -5.24
N ALA A 29 -10.99 1.19 -5.70
CA ALA A 29 -9.85 1.92 -5.13
C ALA A 29 -10.07 2.26 -3.65
N ARG A 30 -11.29 2.66 -3.26
CA ARG A 30 -11.64 2.89 -1.85
C ARG A 30 -11.53 1.62 -1.01
N GLY A 31 -12.08 0.50 -1.49
CA GLY A 31 -12.00 -0.79 -0.79
C GLY A 31 -10.56 -1.30 -0.65
N LEU A 32 -9.79 -1.27 -1.74
CA LEU A 32 -8.37 -1.63 -1.73
C LEU A 32 -7.56 -0.70 -0.84
N GLY A 33 -7.83 0.61 -0.87
CA GLY A 33 -7.15 1.59 -0.02
C GLY A 33 -7.40 1.37 1.47
N GLN A 34 -8.63 1.04 1.85
CA GLN A 34 -8.98 0.66 3.22
C GLN A 34 -8.28 -0.63 3.63
N ALA A 35 -8.32 -1.67 2.79
CA ALA A 35 -7.64 -2.93 3.06
C ALA A 35 -6.12 -2.74 3.24
N MET A 36 -5.48 -1.97 2.36
CA MET A 36 -4.06 -1.66 2.44
C MET A 36 -3.72 -0.84 3.70
N ARG A 37 -4.62 0.04 4.16
CA ARG A 37 -4.44 0.81 5.39
C ARG A 37 -4.47 -0.08 6.62
N GLU A 38 -5.47 -0.95 6.73
CA GLU A 38 -5.59 -1.90 7.85
C GLU A 38 -4.44 -2.91 7.84
N PHE A 39 -4.05 -3.41 6.66
CA PHE A 39 -2.89 -4.30 6.52
C PHE A 39 -1.61 -3.63 7.03
N ARG A 40 -1.33 -2.39 6.63
CA ARG A 40 -0.17 -1.63 7.12
C ARG A 40 -0.23 -1.34 8.63
N LYS A 41 -1.43 -1.22 9.20
CA LYS A 41 -1.61 -1.00 10.64
C LYS A 41 -1.27 -2.28 11.41
N ALA A 42 -1.84 -3.42 10.99
CA ALA A 42 -1.55 -4.72 11.58
C ALA A 42 -0.05 -5.08 11.50
N GLN A 43 0.59 -4.82 10.35
CA GLN A 43 2.04 -5.04 10.22
C GLN A 43 2.86 -4.21 11.22
N ARG A 44 2.46 -2.96 11.49
CA ARG A 44 3.14 -2.10 12.46
C ARG A 44 2.96 -2.60 13.88
N GLU A 45 1.74 -2.98 14.25
CA GLU A 45 1.42 -3.50 15.58
C GLU A 45 2.24 -4.76 15.91
N ILE A 46 2.33 -5.70 14.96
CA ILE A 46 3.17 -6.90 15.08
C ILE A 46 4.65 -6.52 15.25
N THR A 47 5.14 -5.53 14.48
CA THR A 47 6.54 -5.09 14.53
C THR A 47 6.86 -4.39 15.86
N ASP A 48 5.93 -3.64 16.42
CA ASP A 48 6.08 -2.95 17.70
C ASP A 48 5.99 -3.92 18.89
N GLU A 49 5.15 -4.96 18.81
CA GLU A 49 5.09 -6.05 19.79
C GLU A 49 6.40 -6.84 19.85
N ILE A 50 6.93 -7.25 18.69
CA ILE A 50 8.21 -8.00 18.63
C ILE A 50 9.36 -7.17 19.22
N GLN A 51 9.42 -5.86 18.96
CA GLN A 51 10.45 -4.98 19.51
C GLN A 51 10.29 -4.71 21.02
N ARG A 52 9.08 -4.88 21.58
CA ARG A 52 8.83 -4.69 23.02
C ARG A 52 9.24 -5.89 23.85
N ASP A 53 9.19 -7.10 23.28
CA ASP A 53 9.55 -8.34 23.95
C ASP A 53 11.06 -8.65 23.89
N GLU A 54 11.85 -7.89 23.11
CA GLU A 54 13.30 -7.88 23.26
C GLU A 54 13.65 -7.12 24.57
N PRO A 55 14.21 -7.81 25.59
CA PRO A 55 14.69 -7.13 26.80
C PRO A 55 15.72 -6.09 26.37
N PRO A 56 15.80 -4.91 27.02
CA PRO A 56 16.71 -3.85 26.62
C PRO A 56 18.09 -4.48 26.50
N ALA A 57 18.60 -4.54 25.27
CA ALA A 57 19.96 -4.97 25.02
C ALA A 57 20.83 -4.09 25.90
N ASP A 58 21.39 -4.74 26.92
CA ASP A 58 22.34 -4.19 27.87
C ASP A 58 23.38 -3.41 27.07
N LYS A 59 23.18 -2.08 27.02
CA LYS A 59 24.13 -1.17 26.41
C LYS A 59 25.26 -1.12 27.42
N GLY A 60 26.19 -2.07 27.22
CA GLY A 60 27.32 -2.33 28.08
C GLY A 60 27.86 -1.07 28.70
N GLU A 61 27.96 -1.12 30.03
CA GLU A 61 28.81 -0.29 30.84
C GLU A 61 30.12 -0.05 30.08
N LYS A 62 30.32 1.18 29.58
CA LYS A 62 31.64 1.60 29.14
C LYS A 62 32.48 1.66 30.41
N PRO A 63 33.49 0.79 30.60
CA PRO A 63 34.39 0.94 31.72
C PRO A 63 35.12 2.26 31.52
N ALA A 64 34.97 3.16 32.50
CA ALA A 64 35.81 4.33 32.62
C ALA A 64 37.26 3.86 32.78
N GLY A 65 38.12 4.30 31.87
CA GLY A 65 39.57 4.15 31.92
C GLY A 65 40.21 5.47 31.56
#